data_AF-A0A2G2KE66-F1
#
_entry.id   AF-A0A2G2KE66-F1
#
_cell.length_a   1.000
_cell.length_b   1.000
_cell.length_c   1.000
_cell.angle_alpha   90.00
_cell.angle_beta   90.00
_cell.angle_gamma   90.00
#
_symmetry.space_group_name_H-M   'P 1'
#
loop_
_entity.id
_entity.type
_entity.pdbx_description
1 polymer ?
#
loop_
_entity_poly.entity_id
_entity_poly.type
_entity_poly.pdbx_seq_one_letter_code
_entity_poly.pdbx_strand_id
1 'polypeptide(L)'
;MDFDELLKELRKNLLVALGDKYSEYSNQSKKDIDAFLKVSKVKLKRWAILLAEGQLTEEDLEWLVKSQKELLILEALYQTAVSKIALGHLKNKIIKIVIETVKVAVLA
;
A
#
# COMPACT_ATOMS: atom_id res chain seq x y z
N MET A 1 -5.66 -10.52 15.42
CA MET A 1 -5.12 -9.35 14.71
C MET A 1 -6.15 -8.22 14.75
N ASP A 2 -5.75 -7.02 15.16
CA ASP A 2 -6.55 -5.81 15.00
C ASP A 2 -6.30 -5.21 13.60
N PHE A 3 -7.33 -5.19 12.77
CA PHE A 3 -7.22 -4.70 11.40
C PHE A 3 -7.10 -3.16 11.31
N ASP A 4 -7.66 -2.43 12.29
CA ASP A 4 -7.54 -0.98 12.32
C ASP A 4 -6.12 -0.55 12.73
N GLU A 5 -5.43 -1.33 13.56
CA GLU A 5 -3.98 -1.16 13.81
C GLU A 5 -3.15 -1.40 12.55
N LEU A 6 -3.40 -2.50 11.83
CA LEU A 6 -2.75 -2.77 10.54
C LEU A 6 -2.93 -1.62 9.54
N LEU A 7 -4.14 -1.06 9.44
CA LEU A 7 -4.37 0.09 8.55
C LEU A 7 -3.60 1.34 8.97
N LYS A 8 -3.50 1.61 10.28
CA LYS A 8 -2.72 2.74 10.80
C LYS A 8 -1.23 2.55 10.49
N GLU A 9 -0.72 1.33 10.66
CA GLU A 9 0.67 1.00 10.34
C GLU A 9 0.96 1.11 8.84
N LEU A 10 0.10 0.54 8.00
CA LEU A 10 0.18 0.68 6.54
C LEU A 10 0.24 2.14 6.14
N ARG A 11 -0.68 2.97 6.65
CA ARG A 11 -0.69 4.40 6.37
C ARG A 11 0.64 5.04 6.75
N LYS A 12 1.15 4.79 7.96
CA LYS A 12 2.43 5.32 8.42
C LYS A 12 3.58 4.91 7.49
N ASN A 13 3.71 3.61 7.19
CA ASN A 13 4.80 3.07 6.37
C ASN A 13 4.77 3.61 4.94
N LEU A 14 3.58 3.78 4.36
CA LEU A 14 3.40 4.37 3.03
C LEU A 14 3.74 5.86 3.01
N LEU A 15 3.38 6.61 4.05
CA LEU A 15 3.74 8.02 4.16
C LEU A 15 5.25 8.22 4.33
N VAL A 16 5.94 7.34 5.06
CA VAL A 16 7.40 7.35 5.14
C VAL A 16 8.01 7.09 3.76
N ALA A 17 7.51 6.08 3.04
CA ALA A 17 8.00 5.74 1.70
C ALA A 17 7.86 6.87 0.67
N LEU A 18 6.87 7.75 0.84
CA LEU A 18 6.71 8.99 0.07
C LEU A 18 7.61 10.13 0.57
N GLY A 19 7.70 10.29 1.90
CA GLY A 19 8.38 11.39 2.57
C GLY A 19 9.89 11.44 2.31
N ASP A 20 10.53 10.29 2.11
CA ASP A 20 11.98 10.20 1.86
C ASP A 20 12.43 10.96 0.59
N LYS A 21 11.52 11.21 -0.36
CA LYS A 21 11.87 11.75 -1.69
C LYS A 21 10.92 12.84 -2.21
N TYR A 22 9.71 12.95 -1.64
CA TYR A 22 8.63 13.79 -2.15
C TYR A 22 7.97 14.65 -1.06
N SER A 23 8.73 15.06 -0.04
CA SER A 23 8.25 15.85 1.10
C SER A 23 7.51 17.14 0.71
N GLU A 24 7.94 17.78 -0.39
CA GLU A 24 7.30 18.97 -0.98
C GLU A 24 5.86 18.72 -1.46
N TYR A 25 5.52 17.48 -1.80
CA TYR A 25 4.20 17.07 -2.31
C TYR A 25 3.37 16.35 -1.25
N SER A 26 3.76 16.47 0.01
CA SER A 26 3.27 15.61 1.09
C SER A 26 1.77 15.69 1.32
N ASN A 27 1.12 16.86 1.17
CA ASN A 27 -0.31 17.00 1.47
C ASN A 27 -1.21 16.34 0.42
N GLN A 28 -0.91 16.48 -0.87
CA GLN A 28 -1.72 15.85 -1.91
C GLN A 28 -1.35 14.36 -2.06
N SER A 29 -0.06 14.01 -1.95
CA SER A 29 0.37 12.61 -1.94
C SER A 29 -0.19 11.82 -0.74
N LYS A 30 -0.40 12.46 0.42
CA LYS A 30 -1.14 11.87 1.55
C LYS A 30 -2.57 11.48 1.16
N LYS A 31 -3.28 12.35 0.43
CA LYS A 31 -4.65 12.07 -0.03
C LYS A 31 -4.67 10.90 -1.01
N ASP A 32 -3.68 10.80 -1.89
CA ASP A 32 -3.55 9.68 -2.84
C ASP A 32 -3.39 8.34 -2.10
N ILE A 33 -2.57 8.29 -1.04
CA ILE A 33 -2.44 7.11 -0.18
C ILE A 33 -3.73 6.82 0.57
N ASP A 34 -4.34 7.84 1.17
CA ASP A 34 -5.59 7.68 1.91
C ASP A 34 -6.71 7.16 1.00
N ALA A 35 -6.77 7.63 -0.26
CA ALA A 35 -7.69 7.12 -1.27
C ALA A 35 -7.40 5.67 -1.63
N PHE A 36 -6.13 5.31 -1.88
CA PHE A 36 -5.72 3.93 -2.16
C PHE A 36 -6.06 2.97 -1.02
N LEU A 37 -5.77 3.34 0.23
CA LEU A 37 -6.11 2.52 1.40
C LEU A 37 -7.62 2.41 1.59
N LYS A 38 -8.39 3.47 1.34
CA LYS A 38 -9.84 3.45 1.42
C LYS A 38 -10.45 2.45 0.42
N VAL A 39 -10.01 2.47 -0.84
CA VAL A 39 -10.54 1.54 -1.85
C VAL A 39 -10.05 0.10 -1.64
N SER A 40 -8.85 -0.07 -1.07
CA SER A 40 -8.26 -1.39 -0.82
C SER A 40 -8.68 -2.01 0.51
N LYS A 41 -9.25 -1.22 1.43
CA LYS A 41 -9.58 -1.60 2.82
C LYS A 41 -10.30 -2.94 2.93
N VAL A 42 -11.40 -3.11 2.19
CA VAL A 42 -12.24 -4.31 2.28
C VAL A 42 -11.50 -5.55 1.81
N LYS A 43 -10.71 -5.43 0.73
CA LYS A 43 -9.92 -6.54 0.18
C LYS A 43 -8.78 -6.91 1.10
N LEU A 44 -8.01 -5.92 1.58
CA LEU A 44 -6.91 -6.14 2.51
C LEU A 44 -7.40 -6.82 3.80
N LYS A 45 -8.56 -6.41 4.33
CA LYS A 45 -9.16 -7.07 5.50
C LYS A 45 -9.44 -8.53 5.24
N ARG A 46 -10.09 -8.82 4.10
CA ARG A 46 -10.43 -10.19 3.71
C ARG A 46 -9.18 -11.04 3.55
N TRP A 47 -8.17 -10.56 2.82
CA TRP A 47 -6.96 -11.34 2.57
C TRP A 47 -6.13 -11.56 3.84
N ALA A 48 -6.06 -10.58 4.73
CA ALA A 48 -5.40 -10.74 6.02
C ALA A 48 -6.08 -11.82 6.88
N ILE A 49 -7.42 -11.87 6.90
CA ILE A 49 -8.17 -12.94 7.58
C ILE A 49 -7.88 -14.30 6.95
N LEU A 50 -7.99 -14.41 5.61
CA LEU A 50 -7.76 -15.67 4.91
C LEU A 50 -6.33 -16.19 5.09
N LEU A 51 -5.33 -15.28 5.13
CA LEU A 51 -3.95 -15.64 5.42
C LEU A 51 -3.80 -16.15 6.86
N ALA A 52 -4.43 -15.49 7.84
CA ALA A 52 -4.40 -15.91 9.25
C ALA A 52 -5.04 -17.30 9.45
N GLU A 53 -6.07 -17.61 8.66
CA GLU A 53 -6.76 -18.90 8.66
C GLU A 53 -6.03 -19.98 7.84
N GLY A 54 -4.90 -19.64 7.19
CA GLY A 54 -4.16 -20.57 6.32
C GLY A 54 -4.88 -20.92 5.01
N GLN A 55 -5.94 -20.20 4.65
CA GLN A 55 -6.71 -20.38 3.42
C GLN A 55 -6.07 -19.68 2.21
N LEU A 56 -5.03 -18.89 2.45
CA LEU A 56 -4.35 -18.08 1.46
C LEU A 56 -2.85 -18.18 1.75
N THR A 57 -2.05 -18.51 0.74
CA THR A 57 -0.59 -18.59 0.90
C THR A 57 0.05 -17.21 0.83
N GLU A 58 1.30 -17.08 1.28
CA GLU A 58 2.04 -15.83 1.10
C GLU A 58 2.16 -15.41 -0.38
N GLU A 59 2.30 -16.37 -1.29
CA GLU A 59 2.37 -16.13 -2.73
C GLU A 59 1.03 -15.60 -3.29
N ASP A 60 -0.08 -16.17 -2.82
CA ASP A 60 -1.43 -15.68 -3.15
C ASP A 60 -1.61 -14.23 -2.66
N LEU A 61 -1.17 -13.92 -1.45
CA LEU A 61 -1.26 -12.55 -0.90
C LEU A 61 -0.49 -11.59 -1.81
N GLU A 62 0.74 -11.96 -2.17
CA GLU A 62 1.56 -11.15 -3.04
C GLU A 62 0.89 -10.88 -4.39
N TRP A 63 0.34 -11.93 -5.01
CA TRP A 63 -0.34 -11.80 -6.29
C TRP A 63 -1.57 -10.89 -6.19
N LEU A 64 -2.38 -11.08 -5.14
CA LEU A 64 -3.59 -10.30 -4.89
C LEU A 64 -3.28 -8.83 -4.62
N VAL A 65 -2.29 -8.52 -3.79
CA VAL A 65 -1.91 -7.13 -3.52
C VAL A 65 -1.28 -6.49 -4.76
N LYS A 66 -0.45 -7.21 -5.52
CA LYS A 66 0.11 -6.73 -6.81
C LYS A 66 -0.99 -6.37 -7.81
N SER A 67 -2.10 -7.12 -7.84
CA SER A 67 -3.25 -6.80 -8.71
C SER A 67 -3.90 -5.44 -8.40
N GLN A 68 -3.69 -4.89 -7.19
CA GLN A 68 -4.23 -3.58 -6.81
C GLN A 68 -3.32 -2.41 -7.24
N LYS A 69 -2.18 -2.66 -7.89
CA LYS A 69 -1.22 -1.60 -8.26
C LYS A 69 -1.83 -0.50 -9.13
N GLU A 70 -2.73 -0.85 -10.03
CA GLU A 70 -3.37 0.14 -10.92
C GLU A 70 -4.39 1.02 -10.18
N LEU A 71 -4.87 0.61 -9.01
CA LEU A 71 -5.72 1.45 -8.15
C LEU A 71 -4.92 2.53 -7.40
N LEU A 72 -3.59 2.40 -7.36
CA LEU A 72 -2.71 3.41 -6.78
C LEU A 72 -2.48 4.54 -7.80
N ILE A 73 -3.34 5.54 -7.72
CA ILE A 73 -3.24 6.76 -8.51
C ILE A 73 -2.50 7.82 -7.67
N LEU A 74 -1.27 8.14 -8.08
CA LEU A 74 -0.44 9.17 -7.47
C LEU A 74 -0.63 10.50 -8.20
N GLU A 75 -1.87 10.99 -8.24
CA GLU A 75 -2.27 12.16 -9.02
C GLU A 75 -1.42 13.39 -8.68
N ALA A 76 -1.10 13.56 -7.39
CA ALA A 76 -0.21 14.61 -6.91
C ALA A 76 1.13 14.61 -7.65
N LEU A 77 1.71 13.43 -7.86
CA LEU A 77 3.01 13.27 -8.49
C LEU A 77 2.91 13.19 -10.02
N TYR A 78 1.78 12.75 -10.58
CA TYR A 78 1.54 12.81 -12.02
C TYR A 78 1.50 14.24 -12.56
N GLN A 79 0.95 15.17 -11.77
CA GLN A 79 0.91 16.60 -12.14
C GLN A 79 2.27 17.30 -11.98
N THR A 80 3.24 16.62 -11.37
CA THR A 80 4.61 17.12 -11.23
C THR A 80 5.47 16.56 -12.35
N ALA A 81 6.59 17.22 -12.67
CA ALA A 81 7.53 16.77 -13.71
C ALA A 81 8.25 15.41 -13.39
N VAL A 82 7.71 14.61 -12.47
CA VAL A 82 8.19 13.28 -12.13
C VAL A 82 7.91 12.34 -13.29
N SER A 83 8.94 11.61 -13.72
CA SER A 83 8.83 10.70 -14.85
C SER A 83 7.91 9.50 -14.55
N LYS A 84 7.24 8.99 -15.59
CA LYS A 84 6.41 7.76 -15.51
C LYS A 84 7.20 6.56 -14.96
N ILE A 85 8.49 6.47 -15.28
CA ILE A 85 9.39 5.43 -14.78
C ILE A 85 9.55 5.55 -13.26
N ALA A 86 9.84 6.75 -12.75
CA ALA A 86 9.97 7.00 -11.31
C ALA A 86 8.68 6.69 -10.55
N LEU A 87 7.52 7.09 -11.10
CA LEU A 87 6.21 6.73 -10.54
C LEU A 87 6.00 5.21 -10.52
N GLY A 88 6.36 4.50 -11.59
CA GLY A 88 6.29 3.04 -11.64
C GLY A 88 7.10 2.36 -10.54
N HIS A 89 8.34 2.80 -10.31
CA HIS A 89 9.17 2.29 -9.21
C HIS A 89 8.55 2.59 -7.84
N LEU A 90 8.00 3.80 -7.65
CA LEU A 90 7.34 4.18 -6.41
C LEU A 90 6.09 3.31 -6.15
N LYS A 91 5.25 3.07 -7.17
CA LYS A 91 4.11 2.15 -7.05
C LYS A 91 4.56 0.75 -6.65
N ASN A 92 5.63 0.23 -7.25
CA ASN A 92 6.17 -1.08 -6.89
C ASN A 92 6.68 -1.11 -5.43
N LYS A 93 7.36 -0.05 -4.97
CA LYS A 93 7.80 0.10 -3.57
C LYS A 93 6.61 0.10 -2.61
N ILE A 94 5.56 0.86 -2.91
CA ILE A 94 4.33 0.93 -2.10
C ILE A 94 3.67 -0.44 -1.99
N ILE A 95 3.49 -1.14 -3.12
CA ILE A 95 2.90 -2.49 -3.13
C ILE A 95 3.73 -3.47 -2.28
N LYS A 96 5.06 -3.41 -2.39
CA LYS A 96 5.96 -4.24 -1.58
C LYS A 96 5.77 -3.99 -0.08
N ILE A 97 5.70 -2.72 0.34
CA ILE A 97 5.47 -2.35 1.75
C ILE A 97 4.12 -2.87 2.24
N VAL A 98 3.07 -2.78 1.42
CA VAL A 98 1.75 -3.32 1.80
C VAL A 98 1.83 -4.81 2.06
N ILE A 99 2.47 -5.57 1.16
CA ILE A 99 2.67 -7.02 1.31
C ILE A 99 3.41 -7.33 2.62
N GLU A 100 4.58 -6.70 2.81
CA GLU A 100 5.44 -6.96 3.98
C GLU A 100 4.73 -6.61 5.29
N THR A 101 4.03 -5.48 5.35
CA THR A 101 3.30 -5.06 6.54
C THR A 101 2.16 -6.04 6.87
N VAL A 102 1.41 -6.51 5.87
CA VAL A 102 0.33 -7.50 6.09
C VAL A 102 0.91 -8.83 6.55
N LYS A 103 1.99 -9.32 5.92
CA LYS A 103 2.65 -10.56 6.33
C LYS A 103 3.11 -10.50 7.77
N VAL A 104 3.82 -9.43 8.15
CA VAL A 104 4.29 -9.23 9.53
C VAL A 104 3.13 -9.17 10.51
N ALA A 105 2.08 -8.39 10.22
CA ALA A 105 0.95 -8.26 11.14
C ALA A 105 0.11 -9.53 11.33
N VAL A 106 0.15 -10.45 10.36
CA VAL A 106 -0.65 -11.69 10.36
C VAL A 106 0.15 -12.91 10.82
N LEU A 107 1.42 -13.01 10.44
CA LEU A 107 2.26 -14.19 10.62
C LEU A 107 3.28 -14.07 11.77
N ALA A 108 3.45 -12.89 12.36
CA ALA A 108 4.26 -12.69 13.57
C ALA A 108 3.52 -13.20 14.82
#